data_AF-A0AAV6K8N0-F1
#
_entry.id   AF-A0AAV6K8N0-F1
#
_cell.length_a   1.000
_cell.length_b   1.000
_cell.length_c   1.000
_cell.angle_alpha   90.00
_cell.angle_beta   90.00
_cell.angle_gamma   90.00
#
_symmetry.space_group_name_H-M   'P 1'
#
loop_
_entity.id
_entity.type
_entity.pdbx_description
1 polymer ?
#
loop_
_entity_poly.entity_id
_entity_poly.type
_entity_poly.pdbx_seq_one_letter_code
_entity_poly.pdbx_strand_id
1 'polypeptide(L)' 'MVPKNAEFPYSRVPKVAFMFLTRGPLPLLPLWERFFKGHEKLFSIYVHALPGYELNVSDTSPFYRRQIPSQVCIA' A
#
# COMPACT_ATOMS: atom_id res chain seq x y z
N MET A 1 2.79 -36.04 -8.47
CA MET A 1 1.97 -35.59 -7.32
C MET A 1 1.25 -34.32 -7.72
N VAL A 2 -0.07 -34.29 -7.65
CA VAL A 2 -0.87 -33.06 -7.83
C VAL A 2 -1.10 -32.48 -6.44
N PRO A 3 -0.84 -31.19 -6.18
CA PRO A 3 -1.18 -30.61 -4.90
C PRO A 3 -2.70 -30.70 -4.72
N LYS A 4 -3.15 -31.51 -3.75
CA LYS A 4 -4.53 -31.46 -3.27
C LYS A 4 -4.70 -30.09 -2.64
N ASN A 5 -5.56 -29.25 -3.21
CA ASN A 5 -5.91 -27.96 -2.62
C ASN A 5 -6.45 -28.23 -1.22
N ALA A 6 -5.62 -27.99 -0.20
CA ALA A 6 -6.09 -27.90 1.17
C ALA A 6 -7.04 -26.70 1.20
N GLU A 7 -8.32 -26.95 1.43
CA GLU A 7 -9.27 -25.89 1.75
C GLU A 7 -8.64 -25.04 2.85
N PHE A 8 -8.42 -23.76 2.57
CA PHE A 8 -7.81 -22.88 3.55
C PHE A 8 -8.72 -22.79 4.78
N PRO A 9 -8.18 -22.76 6.01
CA PRO A 9 -8.99 -22.78 7.23
C PRO A 9 -9.87 -21.54 7.43
N TYR A 10 -9.87 -20.61 6.46
CA TYR A 10 -10.66 -19.40 6.41
C TYR A 10 -10.91 -18.98 4.96
N SER A 11 -12.02 -18.29 4.73
CA SER A 11 -12.35 -17.71 3.42
C SER A 11 -11.29 -16.67 3.03
N ARG A 12 -10.60 -16.91 1.93
CA ARG A 12 -9.63 -15.96 1.37
C ARG A 12 -10.35 -15.01 0.43
N VAL A 13 -10.49 -13.75 0.85
CA VAL A 13 -10.88 -12.69 -0.07
C VAL A 13 -9.67 -12.35 -0.94
N PRO A 14 -9.77 -12.44 -2.29
CA PRO A 14 -8.69 -12.00 -3.17
C PRO A 14 -8.31 -10.55 -2.88
N LYS A 15 -7.01 -10.29 -2.76
CA LYS A 15 -6.48 -8.99 -2.32
C LYS A 15 -5.37 -8.53 -3.25
N VAL A 16 -5.43 -7.26 -3.70
CA VAL A 16 -4.42 -6.66 -4.58
C VAL A 16 -3.45 -5.82 -3.77
N ALA A 17 -2.14 -5.98 -4.00
CA ALA A 17 -1.12 -5.13 -3.38
C ALA A 17 -0.70 -4.00 -4.34
N PHE A 18 -0.76 -2.77 -3.87
CA PHE A 18 -0.29 -1.58 -4.56
C PHE A 18 1.02 -1.10 -3.93
N MET A 19 2.06 -0.96 -4.74
CA MET A 19 3.36 -0.41 -4.34
C MET A 19 3.57 0.89 -5.11
N PHE A 20 3.58 2.02 -4.41
CA PHE A 20 3.85 3.33 -4.99
C PHE A 20 5.32 3.70 -4.78
N LEU A 21 6.07 3.82 -5.87
CA LEU A 21 7.45 4.29 -5.84
C LEU A 21 7.48 5.75 -6.32
N THR A 22 7.86 6.67 -5.44
CA THR A 22 7.77 8.11 -5.70
C THR A 22 9.04 8.82 -5.25
N ARG A 23 9.33 9.97 -5.85
CA ARG A 23 10.44 10.83 -5.40
C ARG A 23 10.03 11.89 -4.38
N GLY A 24 8.73 12.02 -4.08
CA GLY A 24 8.17 13.08 -3.27
C GLY A 24 6.67 12.87 -3.10
N PRO A 25 5.82 13.90 -3.26
CA PRO A 25 4.37 13.73 -3.16
C PRO A 25 3.83 12.64 -4.08
N LEU A 26 2.86 11.88 -3.57
CA LEU A 26 2.19 10.84 -4.34
C LEU A 26 1.40 11.49 -5.48
N PRO A 27 1.76 11.25 -6.76
CA PRO A 27 1.01 11.80 -7.87
C PRO A 27 -0.41 11.24 -7.86
N LEU A 28 -1.37 12.11 -8.21
CA LEU A 28 -2.80 11.77 -8.25
C LEU A 28 -3.37 11.35 -6.89
N LEU A 29 -2.77 11.79 -5.77
CA LEU A 29 -3.26 11.45 -4.42
C LEU A 29 -4.79 11.62 -4.26
N PRO A 30 -5.44 12.73 -4.70
CA PRO A 30 -6.90 12.86 -4.57
C PRO A 30 -7.70 11.83 -5.36
N LEU A 31 -7.17 11.32 -6.47
CA LEU A 31 -7.81 10.25 -7.24
C LEU A 31 -7.68 8.93 -6.49
N TRP A 32 -6.49 8.61 -6.00
CA TRP A 32 -6.25 7.37 -5.27
C TRP A 32 -7.03 7.30 -3.96
N GLU A 33 -7.15 8.43 -3.25
CA GLU A 33 -8.04 8.59 -2.09
C GLU A 33 -9.46 8.11 -2.41
N ARG A 34 -10.03 8.58 -3.54
CA ARG A 34 -11.37 8.19 -3.97
C ARG A 34 -11.45 6.74 -4.43
N PHE A 35 -10.42 6.24 -5.10
CA PHE A 35 -10.36 4.86 -5.58
C PHE A 35 -10.37 3.84 -4.43
N PHE A 36 -9.60 4.12 -3.38
CA PHE A 36 -9.43 3.21 -2.25
C PHE A 36 -10.52 3.34 -1.18
N LYS A 37 -11.20 4.48 -1.10
CA LYS A 37 -12.26 4.72 -0.10
C LYS A 37 -13.34 3.63 -0.15
N GLY A 38 -13.59 2.98 0.99
CA GLY A 38 -14.66 1.98 1.15
C GLY A 38 -14.32 0.57 0.67
N HIS A 39 -13.09 0.33 0.20
CA HIS A 39 -12.66 -0.98 -0.30
C HIS A 39 -11.47 -1.57 0.48
N GLU A 40 -11.25 -1.16 1.73
CA GLU A 40 -10.03 -1.40 2.54
C GLU A 40 -9.67 -2.87 2.72
N LYS A 41 -10.65 -3.77 2.61
CA LYS A 41 -10.44 -5.23 2.71
C LYS A 41 -9.88 -5.85 1.43
N LEU A 42 -10.02 -5.18 0.29
CA LEU A 42 -9.68 -5.70 -1.04
C LEU A 42 -8.25 -5.34 -1.49
N PHE A 43 -7.56 -4.47 -0.75
CA PHE A 43 -6.23 -4.01 -1.14
C PHE A 43 -5.26 -3.82 0.03
N SER A 44 -3.98 -3.93 -0.26
CA SER A 44 -2.88 -3.50 0.61
C SER A 44 -2.10 -2.40 -0.10
N ILE A 45 -1.73 -1.33 0.62
CA ILE A 45 -1.01 -0.18 0.07
C ILE A 45 0.34 -0.08 0.75
N TYR A 46 1.37 0.12 -0.06
CA TYR A 46 2.74 0.40 0.36
C TYR A 46 3.23 1.62 -0.41
N VAL A 47 3.85 2.57 0.30
CA VAL A 47 4.42 3.77 -0.30
C VAL A 47 5.90 3.83 0.01
N HIS A 48 6.73 3.95 -1.02
CA HIS A 48 8.16 4.17 -0.89
C HIS A 48 8.51 5.50 -1.54
N ALA A 49 9.05 6.41 -0.74
CA ALA A 49 9.47 7.75 -1.16
C ALA A 49 10.98 7.91 -0.95
N LEU A 50 11.54 9.03 -1.42
CA LEU A 50 12.94 9.36 -1.14
C LEU A 50 13.21 9.49 0.37
N PRO A 51 14.46 9.26 0.82
CA PRO A 51 14.83 9.44 2.21
C PRO A 51 14.50 10.86 2.69
N GLY A 52 13.88 10.96 3.86
CA GLY A 52 13.49 12.23 4.47
C GLY A 52 12.17 12.83 3.96
N TYR A 53 11.54 12.25 2.94
CA TYR A 53 10.18 12.63 2.57
C TYR A 53 9.18 11.99 3.53
N GLU A 54 8.24 12.76 4.08
CA GLU A 54 7.14 12.25 4.90
C GLU A 54 5.79 12.51 4.22
N LEU A 55 5.00 11.45 4.05
CA LEU A 55 3.67 11.56 3.47
C LEU A 55 2.69 12.16 4.48
N ASN A 56 2.33 13.43 4.28
CA ASN A 56 1.35 14.12 5.11
C ASN A 56 -0.08 13.83 4.64
N VAL A 57 -0.76 12.92 5.35
CA VAL A 57 -2.15 12.53 5.13
C VAL A 57 -2.90 12.41 6.46
N SER A 58 -4.23 12.55 6.44
CA SER A 58 -5.05 12.34 7.63
C SER A 58 -5.01 10.87 8.10
N ASP A 59 -5.34 10.65 9.36
CA ASP A 59 -5.48 9.31 9.96
C ASP A 59 -6.57 8.45 9.29
N THR A 60 -7.57 9.10 8.70
CA THR A 60 -8.63 8.45 7.91
C THR A 60 -8.20 8.08 6.49
N SER A 61 -7.04 8.54 6.01
CA SER A 61 -6.57 8.26 4.66
C SER A 61 -6.22 6.76 4.50
N PRO A 62 -6.50 6.13 3.35
CA PRO A 62 -6.02 4.79 3.04
C PRO A 62 -4.48 4.70 3.02
N PHE A 63 -3.78 5.84 2.88
CA PHE A 63 -2.32 5.95 2.92
C PHE A 63 -1.74 6.15 4.31
N TYR A 64 -2.58 6.32 5.35
CA TYR A 64 -2.11 6.49 6.71
C TYR A 64 -1.26 5.29 7.16
N ARG A 65 -0.04 5.57 7.64
CA ARG A 65 0.96 4.58 8.07
C ARG A 65 1.29 3.51 7.01
N ARG A 66 1.20 3.86 5.72
CA ARG A 66 1.57 2.96 4.61
C ARG A 66 2.96 3.22 4.04
N GLN A 67 3.65 4.23 4.56
CA GLN A 67 4.99 4.57 4.10
C GLN A 67 6.03 3.61 4.67
N ILE A 68 6.84 3.04 3.78
CA ILE A 68 8.02 2.25 4.09
C ILE A 68 9.24 3.18 3.98
N PRO A 69 10.01 3.40 5.05
CA PRO A 69 11.18 4.27 5.01
C PRO A 69 12.22 3.72 4.02
N SER A 70 12.77 4.62 3.21
CA SER A 70 13.90 4.30 2.33
C SER A 70 15.21 4.35 3.10
N GLN A 71 16.14 3.47 2.74
CA GLN A 71 17.50 3.53 3.26
C GLN A 71 18.24 4.72 2.66
N VAL A 72 18.97 5.45 3.49
CA VAL A 72 19.89 6.48 3.04
C VAL A 72 21.07 5.77 2.37
N CYS A 73 21.30 6.05 1.09
CA CYS A 73 22.52 5.61 0.43
C CYS A 73 23.61 6.64 0.74
N ILE A 74 24.56 6.28 1.61
CA ILE A 74 25.79 7.05 1.83
C ILE A 74 26.81 6.49 0.82
N ALA A 75 27.22 7.30 -0.16
CA ALA A 75 28.26 6.96 -1.13
C ALA A 75 29.63 7.43 -0.63
#